data_AF-A0A1G3UBI4-F1
#
_entry.id   AF-A0A1G3UBI4-F1
#
_cell.length_a   1.000
_cell.length_b   1.000
_cell.length_c   1.000
_cell.angle_alpha   90.00
_cell.angle_beta   90.00
_cell.angle_gamma   90.00
#
_symmetry.space_group_name_H-M   'P 1'
#
loop_
_entity.id
_entity.type
_entity.pdbx_description
1 polymer ?
#
loop_
_entity_poly.entity_id
_entity_poly.type
_entity_poly.pdbx_seq_one_letter_code
_entity_poly.pdbx_strand_id
1 'polypeptide(L)'
;MSQTQLRIKIFPYKIEPKDSVNLDAIINIIVENEDLIEYNYNNKDDLICLQKELSIKLIHFVNKIDNEEINKKELLKYSVREAFELNEKDIVIIKNNQIFIKLLNDDTMREVKEEEKETIAGRYNGIKEDELLSFYNNFFLKEENSEFFNIVAEQFVEIYMLEKRIDNFAYEKYVFSIIHTIITEQLTNSFDKNDNFFKGFSGYIFRMHFKEVFGYIANLILSEMISSNSYIIDFLKYYSLNIVVVEGQKYKVPEIEAENGLKWNVVSMTSVVKVYIKTKMSLDFIKDSKYQLIQSLNSLLINTVSPIEYNNNINKEIDKISQDLVHITKKLNIYTDSLNSLKNDTDKAVLRKNVEDVKKEILILKNEKNKLTSKIIKKEIINKYNDIKKEIDSLIRQEKRDERVLEQNRESYTSIKNSLVKALTSKKTLIEEINA
;
A
#
# COMPACT_ATOMS: atom_id res chain seq x y z
N MET A 1 -7.34 4.90 -17.38
CA MET A 1 -8.33 5.21 -16.32
C MET A 1 -7.80 4.54 -15.06
N SER A 2 -7.57 5.16 -13.90
CA SER A 2 -7.89 6.49 -13.37
C SER A 2 -6.63 7.33 -13.13
N GLN A 3 -6.65 8.60 -13.56
CA GLN A 3 -5.70 9.61 -13.10
C GLN A 3 -6.17 10.07 -11.72
N THR A 4 -5.64 9.47 -10.67
CA THR A 4 -5.79 10.01 -9.32
C THR A 4 -4.71 11.08 -9.17
N GLN A 5 -4.94 12.26 -9.75
CA GLN A 5 -4.17 13.44 -9.40
C GLN A 5 -4.34 13.65 -7.89
N LEU A 6 -3.30 13.38 -7.10
CA LEU A 6 -3.15 13.90 -5.76
C LEU A 6 -2.95 15.42 -5.87
N ARG A 7 -4.01 16.14 -6.22
CA ARG A 7 -4.08 17.56 -5.96
C ARG A 7 -4.15 17.68 -4.45
N ILE A 8 -3.04 18.09 -3.84
CA ILE A 8 -3.04 18.63 -2.48
C ILE A 8 -4.08 19.76 -2.51
N LYS A 9 -5.26 19.49 -1.96
CA LYS A 9 -6.25 20.53 -1.68
C LYS A 9 -5.64 21.38 -0.57
N ILE A 10 -4.97 22.46 -0.95
CA ILE A 10 -4.70 23.55 -0.03
C ILE A 10 -6.07 24.14 0.28
N PHE A 11 -6.67 23.73 1.39
CA PHE A 11 -7.83 24.43 1.93
C PHE A 11 -7.34 25.83 2.33
N PRO A 12 -7.90 26.92 1.78
CA PRO A 12 -7.57 28.25 2.22
C PRO A 12 -8.20 28.46 3.59
N TYR A 13 -7.50 28.04 4.65
CA TYR A 13 -7.88 28.37 6.02
C TYR A 13 -7.90 29.90 6.14
N LYS A 14 -8.98 30.46 6.68
CA LYS A 14 -9.18 31.91 6.73
C LYS A 14 -8.66 32.54 8.02
N ILE A 15 -8.41 31.73 9.02
CA ILE A 15 -8.05 32.15 10.39
C ILE A 15 -6.70 31.52 10.73
N GLU A 16 -5.77 32.33 11.23
CA GLU A 16 -4.49 31.87 11.77
C GLU A 16 -4.68 31.26 13.18
N PRO A 17 -3.90 30.25 13.58
CA PRO A 17 -4.00 29.60 14.90
C PRO A 17 -4.09 30.55 16.10
N LYS A 18 -3.30 31.63 16.09
CA LYS A 18 -3.24 32.64 17.15
C LYS A 18 -4.52 33.46 17.31
N ASP A 19 -5.33 33.56 16.26
CA ASP A 19 -6.53 34.39 16.23
C ASP A 19 -7.80 33.56 16.52
N SER A 20 -7.65 32.28 16.89
CA SER A 20 -8.76 31.37 17.17
C SER A 20 -9.44 31.72 18.49
N VAL A 21 -10.77 31.83 18.48
CA VAL A 21 -11.57 32.03 19.69
C VAL A 21 -11.58 30.81 20.62
N ASN A 22 -11.12 29.66 20.12
CA ASN A 22 -11.05 28.41 20.86
C ASN A 22 -9.69 28.17 21.53
N LEU A 23 -8.70 29.05 21.31
CA LEU A 23 -7.33 28.89 21.80
C LEU A 23 -7.27 28.74 23.33
N ASP A 24 -7.88 29.67 24.07
CA ASP A 24 -7.89 29.65 25.55
C ASP A 24 -8.55 28.39 26.10
N ALA A 25 -9.60 27.90 25.43
CA ALA A 25 -10.29 26.67 25.84
C ALA A 25 -9.38 25.45 25.70
N ILE A 26 -8.56 25.37 24.64
CA ILE A 26 -7.60 24.29 24.46
C ILE A 26 -6.50 24.37 25.52
N ILE A 27 -5.98 25.56 25.79
CA ILE A 27 -4.96 25.80 26.83
C ILE A 27 -5.51 25.40 28.21
N ASN A 28 -6.74 25.79 28.54
CA ASN A 28 -7.38 25.41 29.80
C ASN A 28 -7.51 23.88 29.96
N ILE A 29 -7.81 23.14 28.88
CA ILE A 29 -7.82 21.68 28.93
C ILE A 29 -6.43 21.12 29.30
N ILE A 30 -5.35 21.71 28.81
CA ILE A 30 -3.98 21.30 29.15
C ILE A 30 -3.71 21.58 30.63
N VAL A 31 -3.97 22.81 31.09
CA VAL A 31 -3.71 23.25 32.48
C VAL A 31 -4.54 22.45 33.49
N GLU A 32 -5.81 22.20 33.22
CA GLU A 32 -6.69 21.42 34.11
C GLU A 32 -6.33 19.94 34.22
N ASN A 33 -5.41 19.44 33.38
CA ASN A 33 -5.04 18.03 33.31
C ASN A 33 -3.50 17.88 33.39
N GLU A 34 -2.86 18.73 34.20
CA GLU A 34 -1.41 18.74 34.41
C GLU A 34 -0.88 17.38 34.93
N ASP A 35 -1.70 16.64 35.66
CA ASP A 35 -1.41 15.29 36.16
C ASP A 35 -1.21 14.25 35.03
N LEU A 36 -1.70 14.55 33.82
CA LEU A 36 -1.54 13.72 32.62
C LEU A 36 -0.35 14.17 31.75
N ILE A 37 0.52 15.03 32.27
CA ILE A 37 1.74 15.50 31.60
C ILE A 37 2.95 14.81 32.25
N GLU A 38 3.67 14.03 31.44
CA GLU A 38 4.90 13.37 31.85
C GLU A 38 6.11 14.17 31.37
N TYR A 39 6.76 14.86 32.31
CA TYR A 39 8.06 15.48 32.10
C TYR A 39 9.17 14.42 32.16
N ASN A 40 10.26 14.64 31.44
CA ASN A 40 11.40 13.72 31.33
C ASN A 40 11.02 12.32 30.79
N TYR A 41 10.13 12.28 29.80
CA TYR A 41 9.58 11.06 29.25
C TYR A 41 10.69 10.11 28.74
N ASN A 42 10.61 8.82 29.11
CA ASN A 42 11.66 7.83 28.84
C ASN A 42 13.06 8.20 29.37
N ASN A 43 13.13 8.92 30.51
CA ASN A 43 14.37 9.42 31.12
C ASN A 43 15.15 10.39 30.21
N LYS A 44 14.42 11.20 29.43
CA LYS A 44 15.02 12.23 28.57
C LYS A 44 14.55 13.61 29.01
N ASP A 45 15.46 14.39 29.58
CA ASP A 45 15.17 15.71 30.15
C ASP A 45 14.65 16.73 29.12
N ASP A 46 14.86 16.46 27.83
CA ASP A 46 14.44 17.29 26.71
C ASP A 46 13.12 16.83 26.05
N LEU A 47 12.39 15.91 26.68
CA LEU A 47 11.20 15.31 26.12
C LEU A 47 10.04 15.32 27.11
N ILE A 48 8.95 15.98 26.72
CA ILE A 48 7.68 15.99 27.45
C ILE A 48 6.66 15.16 26.68
N CYS A 49 5.85 14.40 27.39
CA CYS A 49 4.77 13.61 26.82
C CYS A 49 3.43 13.96 27.46
N LEU A 50 2.46 14.37 26.64
CA LEU A 50 1.07 14.43 27.07
C LEU A 50 0.52 13.02 26.97
N GLN A 51 0.10 12.43 28.08
CA GLN A 51 -0.42 11.09 28.11
C GLN A 51 -1.61 10.93 27.15
N LYS A 52 -1.85 9.68 26.72
CA LYS A 52 -2.82 9.37 25.67
C LYS A 52 -4.23 9.89 25.98
N GLU A 53 -4.63 9.88 27.24
CA GLU A 53 -5.93 10.39 27.69
C GLU A 53 -6.08 11.89 27.39
N LEU A 54 -5.12 12.71 27.82
CA LEU A 54 -5.09 14.14 27.53
C LEU A 54 -5.01 14.41 26.03
N SER A 55 -4.15 13.69 25.32
CA SER A 55 -4.00 13.83 23.87
C SER A 55 -5.30 13.55 23.11
N ILE A 56 -6.04 12.49 23.48
CA ILE A 56 -7.35 12.16 22.89
C ILE A 56 -8.37 13.25 23.21
N LYS A 57 -8.39 13.76 24.45
CA LYS A 57 -9.30 14.84 24.88
C LYS A 57 -9.09 16.09 24.04
N LEU A 58 -7.83 16.50 23.83
CA LEU A 58 -7.46 17.65 23.00
C LEU A 58 -7.83 17.43 21.53
N ILE A 59 -7.45 16.30 20.94
CA ILE A 59 -7.75 15.98 19.55
C ILE A 59 -9.28 15.95 19.32
N HIS A 60 -10.04 15.36 20.23
CA HIS A 60 -11.50 15.31 20.14
C HIS A 60 -12.13 16.69 20.25
N PHE A 61 -11.66 17.53 21.17
CA PHE A 61 -12.12 18.90 21.30
C PHE A 61 -11.88 19.69 20.02
N VAL A 62 -10.64 19.70 19.51
CA VAL A 62 -10.26 20.43 18.30
C VAL A 62 -11.01 19.91 17.07
N ASN A 63 -11.25 18.59 16.99
CA ASN A 63 -12.02 18.01 15.89
C ASN A 63 -13.49 18.42 15.89
N LYS A 64 -14.06 18.78 17.05
CA LYS A 64 -15.44 19.27 17.18
C LYS A 64 -15.61 20.77 16.88
N ILE A 65 -14.52 21.51 16.73
CA ILE A 65 -14.56 22.92 16.32
C ILE A 65 -15.15 22.99 14.90
N ASP A 66 -16.31 23.64 14.78
CA ASP A 66 -17.05 23.88 13.54
C ASP A 66 -17.40 25.36 13.33
N ASN A 67 -17.13 26.21 14.33
CA ASN A 67 -17.36 27.64 14.31
C ASN A 67 -16.24 28.44 13.61
N GLU A 68 -15.12 27.80 13.23
CA GLU A 68 -13.97 28.44 12.58
C GLU A 68 -13.42 27.60 11.41
N GLU A 69 -13.08 28.25 10.29
CA GLU A 69 -12.42 27.62 9.14
C GLU A 69 -10.90 27.66 9.32
N ILE A 70 -10.39 26.79 10.20
CA ILE A 70 -8.99 26.77 10.67
C ILE A 70 -8.33 25.40 10.50
N ASN A 71 -7.00 25.40 10.33
CA ASN A 71 -6.22 24.17 10.33
C ASN A 71 -6.12 23.61 11.75
N LYS A 72 -6.98 22.62 12.05
CA LYS A 72 -7.09 21.94 13.34
C LYS A 72 -5.75 21.43 13.88
N LYS A 73 -4.90 20.85 13.03
CA LYS A 73 -3.58 20.34 13.46
C LYS A 73 -2.67 21.49 13.90
N GLU A 74 -2.67 22.58 13.16
CA GLU A 74 -1.84 23.75 13.47
C GLU A 74 -2.36 24.52 14.68
N LEU A 75 -3.69 24.64 14.84
CA LEU A 75 -4.32 25.19 16.05
C LEU A 75 -3.90 24.41 17.31
N LEU A 76 -3.95 23.08 17.26
CA LEU A 76 -3.55 22.24 18.38
C LEU A 76 -2.07 22.42 18.73
N LYS A 77 -1.17 22.41 17.74
CA LYS A 77 0.26 22.65 17.98
C LYS A 77 0.52 24.04 18.56
N TYR A 78 -0.16 25.06 18.02
CA TYR A 78 -0.04 26.43 18.52
C TYR A 78 -0.50 26.53 19.97
N SER A 79 -1.64 25.91 20.30
CA SER A 79 -2.16 25.87 21.68
C SER A 79 -1.19 25.19 22.64
N VAL A 80 -0.55 24.09 22.22
CA VAL A 80 0.50 23.41 22.99
C VAL A 80 1.73 24.31 23.16
N ARG A 81 2.13 25.06 22.11
CA ARG A 81 3.24 26.01 22.20
C ARG A 81 2.98 27.11 23.23
N GLU A 82 1.79 27.70 23.21
CA GLU A 82 1.41 28.74 24.17
C GLU A 82 1.31 28.18 25.59
N ALA A 83 0.67 27.01 25.78
CA ALA A 83 0.47 26.42 27.10
C ALA A 83 1.79 26.05 27.82
N PHE A 84 2.84 25.74 27.06
CA PHE A 84 4.15 25.36 27.60
C PHE A 84 5.21 26.46 27.41
N GLU A 85 4.83 27.65 26.91
CA GLU A 85 5.75 28.77 26.62
C GLU A 85 6.96 28.36 25.77
N LEU A 86 6.69 27.55 24.72
CA LEU A 86 7.75 26.94 23.91
C LEU A 86 8.49 27.96 23.04
N ASN A 87 9.80 27.74 22.89
CA ASN A 87 10.62 28.50 21.96
C ASN A 87 10.30 28.13 20.51
N GLU A 88 10.65 29.01 19.57
CA GLU A 88 10.52 28.75 18.13
C GLU A 88 11.28 27.48 17.69
N LYS A 89 12.36 27.14 18.40
CA LYS A 89 13.19 25.96 18.12
C LYS A 89 12.58 24.66 18.64
N ASP A 90 11.69 24.70 19.63
CA ASP A 90 11.09 23.47 20.17
C ASP A 90 10.15 22.85 19.13
N ILE A 91 9.92 21.54 19.23
CA ILE A 91 9.15 20.79 18.22
C ILE A 91 7.97 20.11 18.89
N VAL A 92 6.76 20.39 18.39
CA VAL A 92 5.54 19.70 18.81
C VAL A 92 5.22 18.57 17.82
N ILE A 93 5.16 17.36 18.33
CA ILE A 93 4.99 16.13 17.54
C ILE A 93 3.67 15.48 17.92
N ILE A 94 2.78 15.31 16.95
CA ILE A 94 1.52 14.58 17.12
C ILE A 94 1.65 13.24 16.42
N LYS A 95 1.69 12.15 17.18
CA LYS A 95 1.92 10.80 16.65
C LYS A 95 1.13 9.76 17.43
N ASN A 96 0.48 8.83 16.73
CA ASN A 96 -0.28 7.72 17.34
C ASN A 96 -1.32 8.18 18.39
N ASN A 97 -2.00 9.31 18.12
CA ASN A 97 -2.93 10.00 19.04
C ASN A 97 -2.29 10.45 20.36
N GLN A 98 -0.99 10.69 20.36
CA GLN A 98 -0.22 11.18 21.49
C GLN A 98 0.57 12.42 21.07
N ILE A 99 0.72 13.38 21.98
CA ILE A 99 1.44 14.63 21.75
C ILE A 99 2.75 14.59 22.54
N PHE A 100 3.85 14.87 21.84
CA PHE A 100 5.19 14.97 22.41
C PHE A 100 5.75 16.36 22.15
N ILE A 101 6.54 16.87 23.09
CA ILE A 101 7.26 18.14 22.94
C ILE A 101 8.74 17.83 23.11
N LYS A 102 9.51 18.07 22.05
CA LYS A 102 10.98 17.98 22.08
C LYS A 102 11.54 19.39 22.29
N LEU A 103 12.18 19.60 23.43
CA LEU A 103 12.87 20.84 23.75
C LEU A 103 14.24 20.85 23.08
N LEU A 104 14.56 21.93 22.36
CA LEU A 104 15.86 22.10 21.71
C LEU A 104 16.66 23.20 22.41
N ASN A 105 17.73 22.81 23.09
CA ASN A 105 18.63 23.76 23.77
C ASN A 105 19.56 24.46 22.77
N ASP A 106 19.99 25.68 23.07
CA ASP A 106 20.91 26.45 22.22
C ASP A 106 22.25 25.74 21.97
N ASP A 107 22.70 24.90 22.91
CA ASP A 107 23.90 24.07 22.76
C ASP A 107 23.77 22.96 21.71
N THR A 108 22.57 22.70 21.20
CA THR A 108 22.30 21.66 20.20
C THR A 108 22.40 22.16 18.76
N MET A 109 22.34 23.48 18.56
CA MET A 109 22.26 24.10 17.25
C MET A 109 23.22 25.29 17.13
N ARG A 110 24.26 25.15 16.29
CA ARG A 110 25.19 26.24 15.99
C ARG A 110 24.89 26.87 14.63
N GLU A 111 25.14 28.16 14.50
CA GLU A 111 25.07 28.82 13.20
C GLU A 111 26.22 28.31 12.30
N VAL A 112 25.89 27.90 11.06
CA VAL A 112 26.86 27.38 10.10
C VAL A 112 27.54 28.57 9.42
N LYS A 113 28.86 28.70 9.59
CA LYS A 113 29.65 29.71 8.86
C LYS A 113 29.72 29.37 7.38
N GLU A 114 29.88 30.38 6.51
CA GLU A 114 30.01 30.18 5.05
C GLU A 114 31.08 29.15 4.68
N GLU A 115 32.22 29.18 5.38
CA GLU A 115 33.35 28.27 5.21
C GLU A 115 33.00 26.80 5.54
N GLU A 116 31.97 26.57 6.35
CA GLU A 116 31.56 25.24 6.81
C GLU A 116 30.41 24.64 6.01
N LYS A 117 29.86 25.36 5.01
CA LYS A 117 28.69 24.91 4.22
C LYS A 117 28.92 23.57 3.51
N GLU A 118 30.15 23.28 3.08
CA GLU A 118 30.47 22.02 2.39
C GLU A 118 30.79 20.86 3.36
N THR A 119 30.94 21.15 4.66
CA THR A 119 31.28 20.18 5.71
C THR A 119 30.04 19.44 6.22
N ILE A 120 30.26 18.40 7.04
CA ILE A 120 29.17 17.65 7.70
C ILE A 120 28.28 18.59 8.54
N ALA A 121 28.89 19.59 9.20
CA ALA A 121 28.15 20.56 10.00
C ALA A 121 27.21 21.42 9.16
N GLY A 122 27.63 21.84 7.96
CA GLY A 122 26.75 22.54 7.03
C GLY A 122 25.60 21.67 6.51
N ARG A 123 25.85 20.36 6.31
CA ARG A 123 24.83 19.40 5.85
C ARG A 123 23.76 19.09 6.88
N TYR A 124 24.07 19.19 8.17
CA TYR A 124 23.13 19.02 9.28
C TYR A 124 22.60 20.36 9.82
N ASN A 125 22.81 21.46 9.09
CA ASN A 125 22.41 22.80 9.47
C ASN A 125 22.87 23.19 10.90
N GLY A 126 24.06 22.73 11.29
CA GLY A 126 24.66 23.00 12.59
C GLY A 126 24.10 22.21 13.77
N ILE A 127 23.24 21.21 13.52
CA ILE A 127 22.66 20.34 14.55
C ILE A 127 23.61 19.18 14.86
N LYS A 128 23.77 18.84 16.14
CA LYS A 128 24.56 17.68 16.56
C LYS A 128 23.95 16.37 16.04
N GLU A 129 24.79 15.47 15.55
CA GLU A 129 24.34 14.19 14.97
C GLU A 129 23.60 13.31 15.98
N ASP A 130 24.01 13.32 17.26
CA ASP A 130 23.35 12.58 18.33
C ASP A 130 21.90 13.02 18.56
N GLU A 131 21.61 14.32 18.37
CA GLU A 131 20.23 14.84 18.45
C GLU A 131 19.38 14.35 17.28
N LEU A 132 19.94 14.35 16.07
CA LEU A 132 19.26 13.85 14.87
C LEU A 132 19.01 12.34 14.97
N LEU A 133 19.98 11.59 15.48
CA LEU A 133 19.84 10.15 15.75
C LEU A 133 18.78 9.89 16.81
N SER A 134 18.78 10.65 17.90
CA SER A 134 17.76 10.55 18.95
C SER A 134 16.37 10.83 18.38
N PHE A 135 16.20 11.90 17.60
CA PHE A 135 14.92 12.22 16.96
C PHE A 135 14.48 11.11 15.99
N TYR A 136 15.40 10.61 15.17
CA TYR A 136 15.13 9.51 14.24
C TYR A 136 14.60 8.28 14.96
N ASN A 137 15.29 7.82 16.00
CA ASN A 137 14.93 6.61 16.74
C ASN A 137 13.61 6.75 17.51
N ASN A 138 13.25 7.95 17.98
CA ASN A 138 12.02 8.15 18.75
C ASN A 138 10.80 8.41 17.85
N PHE A 139 10.98 9.12 16.74
CA PHE A 139 9.87 9.71 15.99
C PHE A 139 9.80 9.30 14.52
N PHE A 140 10.91 8.90 13.90
CA PHE A 140 10.96 8.48 12.50
C PHE A 140 11.26 6.97 12.38
N LEU A 141 10.37 6.14 12.93
CA LEU A 141 10.51 4.68 12.85
C LEU A 141 10.31 4.21 11.41
N LYS A 142 11.16 3.28 10.95
CA LYS A 142 11.19 2.81 9.56
C LYS A 142 9.90 2.09 9.17
N GLU A 143 9.31 1.35 10.10
CA GLU A 143 8.08 0.56 9.89
C GLU A 143 6.88 1.45 9.62
N GLU A 144 6.80 2.61 10.29
CA GLU A 144 5.72 3.57 10.13
C GLU A 144 5.93 4.49 8.92
N ASN A 145 7.18 4.63 8.46
CA ASN A 145 7.58 5.50 7.36
C ASN A 145 8.07 4.71 6.13
N SER A 146 7.60 3.46 5.96
CA SER A 146 8.08 2.56 4.91
C SER A 146 7.89 3.11 3.50
N GLU A 147 6.85 3.93 3.30
CA GLU A 147 6.53 4.57 2.02
C GLU A 147 7.13 5.98 1.88
N PHE A 148 7.71 6.55 2.94
CA PHE A 148 8.16 7.94 2.93
C PHE A 148 9.15 8.22 1.79
N PHE A 149 10.16 7.36 1.64
CA PHE A 149 11.18 7.53 0.59
C PHE A 149 10.66 7.18 -0.80
N ASN A 150 9.64 6.32 -0.90
CA ASN A 150 8.95 6.08 -2.16
C ASN A 150 8.19 7.33 -2.61
N ILE A 151 7.44 7.98 -1.72
CA ILE A 151 6.73 9.24 -1.99
C ILE A 151 7.71 10.35 -2.42
N VAL A 152 8.86 10.47 -1.75
CA VAL A 152 9.92 11.43 -2.13
C VAL A 152 10.42 11.16 -3.56
N ALA A 153 10.65 9.89 -3.90
CA ALA A 153 11.09 9.49 -5.23
C ALA A 153 10.02 9.74 -6.30
N GLU A 154 8.74 9.44 -6.00
CA GLU A 154 7.60 9.70 -6.86
C GLU A 154 7.49 11.19 -7.17
N GLN A 155 7.49 12.06 -6.15
CA GLN A 155 7.45 13.52 -6.34
C GLN A 155 8.62 14.03 -7.16
N PHE A 156 9.84 13.52 -6.92
CA PHE A 156 11.00 13.89 -7.72
C PHE A 156 10.80 13.52 -9.19
N VAL A 157 10.42 12.28 -9.49
CA VAL A 157 10.28 11.80 -10.87
C VAL A 157 9.12 12.50 -11.57
N GLU A 158 7.94 12.60 -10.94
CA GLU A 158 6.77 13.25 -11.54
C GLU A 158 7.05 14.73 -11.86
N ILE A 159 7.50 15.51 -10.87
CA ILE A 159 7.64 16.96 -11.04
C ILE A 159 8.89 17.30 -11.86
N TYR A 160 10.04 16.71 -11.54
CA TYR A 160 11.31 17.17 -12.12
C TYR A 160 11.71 16.41 -13.38
N MET A 161 11.46 15.11 -13.44
CA MET A 161 11.79 14.32 -14.63
C MET A 161 10.65 14.40 -15.66
N LEU A 162 9.39 14.19 -15.27
CA LEU A 162 8.30 14.06 -16.25
C LEU A 162 7.69 15.40 -16.67
N GLU A 163 7.36 16.27 -15.70
CA GLU A 163 6.77 17.57 -15.97
C GLU A 163 7.82 18.60 -16.44
N LYS A 164 8.85 18.84 -15.62
CA LYS A 164 9.89 19.86 -15.93
C LYS A 164 10.95 19.38 -16.92
N ARG A 165 11.14 18.08 -17.08
CA ARG A 165 12.11 17.47 -18.01
C ARG A 165 13.52 18.04 -17.87
N ILE A 166 14.05 18.08 -16.65
CA ILE A 166 15.41 18.57 -16.41
C ILE A 166 16.43 17.79 -17.25
N ASP A 167 17.40 18.46 -17.86
CA ASP A 167 18.45 17.76 -18.62
C ASP A 167 19.50 17.13 -17.70
N ASN A 168 20.42 16.34 -18.26
CA ASN A 168 21.47 15.69 -17.47
C ASN A 168 22.39 16.70 -16.76
N PHE A 169 22.58 17.91 -17.31
CA PHE A 169 23.41 18.94 -16.68
C PHE A 169 22.74 19.52 -15.43
N ALA A 170 21.47 19.90 -15.53
CA ALA A 170 20.67 20.37 -14.41
C ALA A 170 20.51 19.27 -13.36
N TYR A 171 20.32 18.02 -13.80
CA TYR A 171 20.26 16.86 -12.90
C TYR A 171 21.55 16.71 -12.08
N GLU A 172 22.72 16.61 -12.73
CA GLU A 172 24.01 16.46 -12.03
C GLU A 172 24.28 17.60 -11.04
N LYS A 173 23.79 18.81 -11.35
CA LYS A 173 24.00 20.00 -10.54
C LYS A 173 23.05 20.07 -9.33
N TYR A 174 21.79 19.68 -9.48
CA TYR A 174 20.73 19.99 -8.51
C TYR A 174 20.00 18.77 -7.92
N VAL A 175 20.26 17.53 -8.36
CA VAL A 175 19.49 16.36 -7.90
C VAL A 175 19.45 16.23 -6.38
N PHE A 176 20.58 16.38 -5.70
CA PHE A 176 20.65 16.22 -4.25
C PHE A 176 19.93 17.35 -3.50
N SER A 177 20.04 18.60 -3.97
CA SER A 177 19.35 19.72 -3.35
C SER A 177 17.84 19.63 -3.57
N ILE A 178 17.39 19.19 -4.75
CA ILE A 178 15.96 18.98 -5.02
C ILE A 178 15.39 17.90 -4.09
N ILE A 179 16.05 16.73 -3.99
CA ILE A 179 15.59 15.65 -3.11
C ILE A 179 15.57 16.12 -1.65
N HIS A 180 16.60 16.84 -1.21
CA HIS A 180 16.67 17.40 0.13
C HIS A 180 15.52 18.37 0.43
N THR A 181 15.16 19.24 -0.53
CA THR A 181 13.99 20.13 -0.41
C THR A 181 12.70 19.33 -0.29
N ILE A 182 12.48 18.32 -1.14
CA ILE A 182 11.28 17.46 -1.08
C ILE A 182 11.17 16.79 0.30
N ILE A 183 12.27 16.22 0.80
CA ILE A 183 12.30 15.59 2.13
C ILE A 183 11.97 16.59 3.22
N THR A 184 12.56 17.79 3.16
CA THR A 184 12.32 18.86 4.14
C THR A 184 10.83 19.23 4.17
N GLU A 185 10.22 19.46 3.00
CA GLU A 185 8.78 19.77 2.90
C GLU A 185 7.90 18.65 3.48
N GLN A 186 8.22 17.38 3.17
CA GLN A 186 7.48 16.24 3.71
C GLN A 186 7.59 16.14 5.24
N LEU A 187 8.78 16.40 5.80
CA LEU A 187 9.00 16.40 7.25
C LEU A 187 8.27 17.55 7.93
N THR A 188 8.37 18.77 7.40
CA THR A 188 7.68 19.95 7.95
C THR A 188 6.16 19.77 7.97
N ASN A 189 5.59 19.17 6.92
CA ASN A 189 4.16 18.86 6.86
C ASN A 189 3.74 17.75 7.86
N SER A 190 4.63 16.78 8.06
CA SER A 190 4.34 15.62 8.92
C SER A 190 4.47 15.95 10.41
N PHE A 191 5.53 16.67 10.79
CA PHE A 191 5.87 16.95 12.18
C PHE A 191 5.47 18.36 12.57
N ASP A 192 6.33 19.36 12.35
CA ASP A 192 6.13 20.74 12.80
C ASP A 192 6.77 21.77 11.87
N LYS A 193 6.39 23.04 11.98
CA LYS A 193 6.96 24.15 11.21
C LYS A 193 8.28 24.66 11.78
N ASN A 194 9.26 23.77 11.90
CA ASN A 194 10.63 24.12 12.28
C ASN A 194 11.59 23.86 11.11
N ASP A 195 11.58 24.79 10.15
CA ASP A 195 12.36 24.66 8.91
C ASP A 195 13.86 24.49 9.17
N ASN A 196 14.38 25.14 10.21
CA ASN A 196 15.79 25.08 10.54
C ASN A 196 16.20 23.69 11.04
N PHE A 197 15.41 23.08 11.93
CA PHE A 197 15.66 21.71 12.37
C PHE A 197 15.46 20.72 11.21
N PHE A 198 14.34 20.82 10.49
CA PHE A 198 14.01 19.84 9.45
C PHE A 198 14.90 19.92 8.22
N LYS A 199 15.56 21.07 7.93
CA LYS A 199 16.65 21.14 6.94
C LYS A 199 17.87 20.33 7.35
N GLY A 200 18.23 20.34 8.63
CA GLY A 200 19.34 19.52 9.13
C GLY A 200 18.96 18.04 9.19
N PHE A 201 17.76 17.74 9.70
CA PHE A 201 17.24 16.39 9.79
C PHE A 201 17.02 15.74 8.42
N SER A 202 16.54 16.49 7.41
CA SER A 202 16.40 16.00 6.04
C SER A 202 17.75 15.59 5.44
N GLY A 203 18.81 16.34 5.71
CA GLY A 203 20.18 15.98 5.32
C GLY A 203 20.65 14.68 5.97
N TYR A 204 20.37 14.52 7.26
CA TYR A 204 20.70 13.32 8.02
C TYR A 204 19.95 12.07 7.50
N ILE A 205 18.62 12.13 7.39
CA ILE A 205 17.84 10.97 6.93
C ILE A 205 18.10 10.64 5.46
N PHE A 206 18.33 11.64 4.61
CA PHE A 206 18.66 11.40 3.21
C PHE A 206 19.98 10.63 3.09
N ARG A 207 20.97 10.95 3.95
CA ARG A 207 22.25 10.22 3.95
C ARG A 207 22.07 8.76 4.37
N MET A 208 21.30 8.50 5.43
CA MET A 208 21.05 7.13 5.89
C MET A 208 20.32 6.29 4.84
N HIS A 209 19.36 6.89 4.15
CA HIS A 209 18.49 6.21 3.19
C HIS A 209 18.84 6.54 1.74
N PHE A 210 20.08 6.97 1.48
CA PHE A 210 20.52 7.47 0.18
C PHE A 210 20.30 6.44 -0.94
N LYS A 211 20.76 5.20 -0.72
CA LYS A 211 20.57 4.10 -1.68
C LYS A 211 19.12 3.72 -1.86
N GLU A 212 18.30 3.87 -0.81
CA GLU A 212 16.88 3.54 -0.83
C GLU A 212 16.10 4.53 -1.72
N VAL A 213 16.29 5.83 -1.50
CA VAL A 213 15.69 6.89 -2.33
C VAL A 213 16.07 6.74 -3.80
N PHE A 214 17.36 6.62 -4.12
CA PHE A 214 17.79 6.45 -5.50
C PHE A 214 17.37 5.11 -6.10
N GLY A 215 17.19 4.07 -5.27
CA GLY A 215 16.63 2.79 -5.69
C GLY A 215 15.19 2.93 -6.18
N TYR A 216 14.36 3.71 -5.48
CA TYR A 216 13.00 4.04 -5.93
C TYR A 216 13.00 4.90 -7.19
N ILE A 217 13.83 5.96 -7.25
CA ILE A 217 13.97 6.80 -8.45
C ILE A 217 14.38 5.97 -9.66
N ALA A 218 15.35 5.07 -9.52
CA ALA A 218 15.79 4.17 -10.59
C ALA A 218 14.64 3.28 -11.06
N ASN A 219 13.86 2.67 -10.15
CA ASN A 219 12.71 1.84 -10.52
C ASN A 219 11.64 2.64 -11.30
N LEU A 220 11.36 3.87 -10.89
CA LEU A 220 10.39 4.75 -11.55
C LEU A 220 10.87 5.14 -12.96
N ILE A 221 12.14 5.55 -13.09
CA ILE A 221 12.76 5.83 -14.40
C ILE A 221 12.72 4.60 -15.32
N LEU A 222 13.04 3.42 -14.80
CA LEU A 222 12.97 2.16 -15.56
C LEU A 222 11.53 1.80 -15.97
N SER A 223 10.54 2.16 -15.16
CA SER A 223 9.12 1.97 -15.49
C SER A 223 8.69 2.88 -16.62
N GLU A 224 9.12 4.15 -16.61
CA GLU A 224 8.88 5.12 -17.69
C GLU A 224 9.53 4.71 -19.02
N MET A 225 10.69 4.05 -18.96
CA MET A 225 11.33 3.46 -20.15
C MET A 225 10.42 2.42 -20.83
N ILE A 226 9.64 1.64 -20.08
CA ILE A 226 8.69 0.66 -20.66
C ILE A 226 7.52 1.35 -21.35
N SER A 227 7.07 2.47 -20.79
CA SER A 227 6.08 3.36 -21.39
C SER A 227 6.60 4.05 -22.66
N SER A 228 7.85 3.77 -23.06
CA SER A 228 8.50 4.35 -24.25
C SER A 228 8.55 5.88 -24.20
N ASN A 229 8.69 6.42 -22.98
CA ASN A 229 8.83 7.85 -22.77
C ASN A 229 10.13 8.34 -23.42
N SER A 230 10.01 9.12 -24.51
CA SER A 230 11.15 9.53 -25.33
C SER A 230 12.17 10.35 -24.54
N TYR A 231 11.69 11.24 -23.68
CA TYR A 231 12.56 12.06 -22.84
C TYR A 231 13.40 11.19 -21.88
N ILE A 232 12.79 10.22 -21.19
CA ILE A 232 13.52 9.33 -20.28
C ILE A 232 14.53 8.47 -21.04
N ILE A 233 14.15 7.97 -22.22
CA ILE A 233 15.06 7.22 -23.09
C ILE A 233 16.27 8.08 -23.48
N ASP A 234 16.06 9.33 -23.87
CA ASP A 234 17.16 10.23 -24.24
C ASP A 234 18.01 10.64 -23.03
N PHE A 235 17.40 10.88 -21.88
CA PHE A 235 18.09 11.11 -20.62
C PHE A 235 19.00 9.93 -20.24
N LEU A 236 18.58 8.68 -20.46
CA LEU A 236 19.38 7.49 -20.19
C LEU A 236 20.50 7.27 -21.23
N LYS A 237 20.30 7.69 -22.49
CA LYS A 237 21.35 7.61 -23.51
C LYS A 237 22.58 8.45 -23.16
N TYR A 238 22.42 9.51 -22.36
CA TYR A 238 23.54 10.28 -21.83
C TYR A 238 24.59 9.40 -21.15
N TYR A 239 24.16 8.44 -20.32
CA TYR A 239 25.07 7.52 -19.62
C TYR A 239 25.67 6.43 -20.53
N SER A 240 25.28 6.40 -21.81
CA SER A 240 25.97 5.61 -22.85
C SER A 240 27.03 6.43 -23.58
N LEU A 241 27.15 7.74 -23.32
CA LEU A 241 28.17 8.59 -23.92
C LEU A 241 29.47 8.44 -23.12
N ASN A 242 30.52 7.87 -23.71
CA ASN A 242 31.79 7.70 -22.99
C ASN A 242 32.42 9.06 -22.59
N ILE A 243 32.31 10.07 -23.45
CA ILE A 243 32.89 11.41 -23.27
C ILE A 243 31.89 12.45 -23.75
N VAL A 244 31.76 13.56 -23.00
CA VAL A 244 31.03 14.76 -23.40
C VAL A 244 31.95 15.98 -23.34
N VAL A 245 31.75 16.92 -24.27
CA VAL A 245 32.50 18.18 -24.31
C VAL A 245 31.61 19.30 -23.80
N VAL A 246 32.03 19.96 -22.73
CA VAL A 246 31.33 21.11 -22.13
C VAL A 246 32.33 22.26 -22.05
N GLU A 247 32.00 23.39 -22.68
CA GLU A 247 32.84 24.60 -22.68
C GLU A 247 34.30 24.34 -23.13
N GLY A 248 34.48 23.43 -24.11
CA GLY A 248 35.79 23.07 -24.65
C GLY A 248 36.57 22.02 -23.83
N GLN A 249 36.08 21.64 -22.65
CA GLN A 249 36.70 20.61 -21.80
C GLN A 249 36.02 19.25 -21.98
N LYS A 250 36.81 18.18 -21.99
CA LYS A 250 36.34 16.80 -22.12
C LYS A 250 36.05 16.22 -20.74
N TYR A 251 34.86 15.68 -20.55
CA TYR A 251 34.44 15.01 -19.34
C TYR A 251 34.07 13.56 -19.63
N LYS A 252 34.50 12.64 -18.76
CA LYS A 252 34.04 11.25 -18.76
C LYS A 252 32.71 11.19 -18.03
N VAL A 253 31.68 10.67 -18.70
CA VAL A 253 30.34 10.53 -18.12
C VAL A 253 30.29 9.25 -17.27
N PRO A 254 29.51 9.23 -16.17
CA PRO A 254 29.25 7.98 -15.46
C PRO A 254 28.60 6.96 -16.39
N GLU A 255 29.02 5.70 -16.29
CA GLU A 255 28.46 4.62 -17.09
C GLU A 255 27.47 3.80 -16.26
N ILE A 256 26.43 3.26 -16.90
CA ILE A 256 25.54 2.27 -16.28
C ILE A 256 26.26 0.91 -16.32
N GLU A 257 27.22 0.73 -15.41
CA GLU A 257 28.11 -0.43 -15.37
C GLU A 257 27.83 -1.29 -14.13
N ALA A 258 27.76 -2.61 -14.32
CA ALA A 258 27.62 -3.59 -13.25
C ALA A 258 28.96 -3.88 -12.57
N GLU A 259 28.93 -4.50 -11.38
CA GLU A 259 30.15 -4.80 -10.61
C GLU A 259 31.12 -5.75 -11.35
N ASN A 260 30.62 -6.57 -12.27
CA ASN A 260 31.41 -7.45 -13.11
C ASN A 260 31.97 -6.78 -14.39
N GLY A 261 31.82 -5.46 -14.52
CA GLY A 261 32.27 -4.69 -15.69
C GLY A 261 31.33 -4.71 -16.89
N LEU A 262 30.15 -5.33 -16.77
CA LEU A 262 29.15 -5.32 -17.84
C LEU A 262 28.52 -3.92 -17.96
N LYS A 263 28.65 -3.32 -19.15
CA LYS A 263 28.00 -2.04 -19.47
C LYS A 263 26.60 -2.26 -20.01
N TRP A 264 25.62 -1.63 -19.38
CA TRP A 264 24.24 -1.62 -19.81
C TRP A 264 23.98 -0.42 -20.73
N ASN A 265 23.41 -0.70 -21.91
CA ASN A 265 22.93 0.34 -22.81
C ASN A 265 21.41 0.33 -22.84
N VAL A 266 20.79 1.41 -23.31
CA VAL A 266 19.32 1.57 -23.27
C VAL A 266 18.59 0.43 -23.98
N VAL A 267 19.14 -0.11 -25.07
CA VAL A 267 18.53 -1.21 -25.84
C VAL A 267 18.53 -2.51 -25.04
N SER A 268 19.67 -2.89 -24.46
CA SER A 268 19.78 -4.10 -23.64
C SER A 268 19.04 -3.99 -22.31
N MET A 269 18.98 -2.80 -21.72
CA MET A 269 18.16 -2.53 -20.55
C MET A 269 16.68 -2.69 -20.86
N THR A 270 16.23 -2.13 -21.99
CA THR A 270 14.81 -2.15 -22.37
C THR A 270 14.25 -3.57 -22.45
N SER A 271 15.00 -4.52 -23.03
CA SER A 271 14.52 -5.90 -23.15
C SER A 271 14.33 -6.57 -21.79
N VAL A 272 15.33 -6.49 -20.91
CA VAL A 272 15.29 -7.09 -19.56
C VAL A 272 14.22 -6.43 -18.70
N VAL A 273 14.21 -5.09 -18.66
CA VAL A 273 13.30 -4.30 -17.83
C VAL A 273 11.85 -4.49 -18.26
N LYS A 274 11.58 -4.50 -19.57
CA LYS A 274 10.25 -4.75 -20.12
C LYS A 274 9.73 -6.13 -19.76
N VAL A 275 10.56 -7.18 -19.84
CA VAL A 275 10.17 -8.52 -19.40
C VAL A 275 9.87 -8.50 -17.91
N TYR A 276 10.81 -8.05 -17.08
CA TYR A 276 10.69 -8.10 -15.63
C TYR A 276 9.47 -7.35 -15.10
N ILE A 277 9.30 -6.07 -15.45
CA ILE A 277 8.21 -5.24 -14.91
C ILE A 277 6.85 -5.70 -15.48
N LYS A 278 6.74 -6.04 -16.78
CA LYS A 278 5.46 -6.53 -17.32
C LYS A 278 5.04 -7.86 -16.71
N THR A 279 6.00 -8.77 -16.48
CA THR A 279 5.72 -10.03 -15.79
C THR A 279 5.31 -9.78 -14.34
N LYS A 280 5.93 -8.81 -13.65
CA LYS A 280 5.53 -8.40 -12.30
C LYS A 280 4.09 -7.86 -12.27
N MET A 281 3.75 -6.93 -13.18
CA MET A 281 2.38 -6.40 -13.31
C MET A 281 1.36 -7.48 -13.65
N SER A 282 1.72 -8.43 -14.52
CA SER A 282 0.90 -9.61 -14.85
C SER A 282 0.60 -10.45 -13.61
N LEU A 283 1.61 -10.73 -12.78
CA LEU A 283 1.45 -11.47 -11.54
C LEU A 283 0.53 -10.78 -10.54
N ASP A 284 0.68 -9.48 -10.36
CA ASP A 284 -0.18 -8.71 -9.46
C ASP A 284 -1.65 -8.77 -9.94
N PHE A 285 -1.89 -8.58 -11.25
CA PHE A 285 -3.21 -8.75 -11.85
C PHE A 285 -3.79 -10.17 -11.68
N ILE A 286 -2.96 -11.21 -11.84
CA ILE A 286 -3.36 -12.61 -11.67
C ILE A 286 -3.78 -12.87 -10.22
N LYS A 287 -3.03 -12.36 -9.24
CA LYS A 287 -3.35 -12.52 -7.82
C LYS A 287 -4.70 -11.90 -7.48
N ASP A 288 -4.94 -10.68 -7.93
CA ASP A 288 -6.20 -9.96 -7.71
C ASP A 288 -7.37 -10.68 -8.40
N SER A 289 -7.20 -11.08 -9.67
CA SER A 289 -8.22 -11.81 -10.43
C SER A 289 -8.56 -13.16 -9.78
N LYS A 290 -7.53 -13.90 -9.35
CA LYS A 290 -7.71 -15.18 -8.64
C LYS A 290 -8.48 -14.98 -7.34
N TYR A 291 -8.16 -13.94 -6.56
CA TYR A 291 -8.89 -13.62 -5.35
C TYR A 291 -10.37 -13.37 -5.62
N GLN A 292 -10.70 -12.54 -6.63
CA GLN A 292 -12.09 -12.25 -7.02
C GLN A 292 -12.85 -13.51 -7.51
N LEU A 293 -12.18 -14.37 -8.29
CA LEU A 293 -12.78 -15.62 -8.76
C LEU A 293 -12.99 -16.63 -7.62
N ILE A 294 -12.08 -16.71 -6.64
CA ILE A 294 -12.26 -17.55 -5.44
C ILE A 294 -13.46 -17.06 -4.62
N GLN A 295 -13.61 -15.74 -4.42
CA GLN A 295 -14.79 -15.19 -3.74
C GLN A 295 -16.08 -15.52 -4.50
N SER A 296 -16.06 -15.38 -5.83
CA SER A 296 -17.18 -15.75 -6.69
C SER A 296 -17.50 -17.25 -6.61
N LEU A 297 -16.48 -18.11 -6.57
CA LEU A 297 -16.64 -19.56 -6.43
C LEU A 297 -17.26 -19.92 -5.08
N ASN A 298 -16.79 -19.29 -4.00
CA ASN A 298 -17.31 -19.50 -2.64
C ASN A 298 -18.77 -19.08 -2.51
N SER A 299 -19.19 -18.01 -3.21
CA SER A 299 -20.60 -17.57 -3.22
C SER A 299 -21.56 -18.58 -3.86
N LEU A 300 -21.04 -19.51 -4.68
CA LEU A 300 -21.83 -20.55 -5.34
C LEU A 300 -21.90 -21.86 -4.51
N LEU A 301 -21.18 -21.94 -3.39
CA LEU A 301 -21.24 -23.11 -2.51
C LEU A 301 -22.57 -23.15 -1.75
N ILE A 302 -23.11 -24.36 -1.57
CA ILE A 302 -24.37 -24.59 -0.86
C ILE A 302 -24.04 -25.50 0.31
N ASN A 303 -24.27 -25.05 1.54
CA ASN A 303 -23.93 -25.82 2.75
C ASN A 303 -22.49 -26.38 2.69
N THR A 304 -21.53 -25.54 2.27
CA THR A 304 -20.10 -25.88 2.10
C THR A 304 -19.75 -26.89 1.00
N VAL A 305 -20.72 -27.38 0.24
CA VAL A 305 -20.46 -28.30 -0.90
C VAL A 305 -20.66 -27.60 -2.24
N SER A 306 -20.02 -28.16 -3.28
CA SER A 306 -20.19 -27.66 -4.65
C SER A 306 -21.62 -27.87 -5.15
N PRO A 307 -22.13 -27.05 -6.09
CA PRO A 307 -23.44 -27.28 -6.72
C PRO A 307 -23.60 -28.67 -7.34
N ILE A 308 -22.50 -29.24 -7.85
CA ILE A 308 -22.46 -30.59 -8.43
C ILE A 308 -22.68 -31.64 -7.35
N GLU A 309 -21.95 -31.52 -6.24
CA GLU A 309 -22.03 -32.45 -5.12
C GLU A 309 -23.37 -32.35 -4.40
N TYR A 310 -23.90 -31.14 -4.23
CA TYR A 310 -25.24 -30.90 -3.71
C TYR A 310 -26.32 -31.60 -4.57
N ASN A 311 -26.26 -31.43 -5.89
CA ASN A 311 -27.18 -32.13 -6.80
C ASN A 311 -27.00 -33.65 -6.77
N ASN A 312 -25.76 -34.15 -6.67
CA ASN A 312 -25.51 -35.58 -6.53
C ASN A 312 -26.12 -36.15 -5.24
N ASN A 313 -26.08 -35.40 -4.14
CA ASN A 313 -26.69 -35.80 -2.87
C ASN A 313 -28.23 -35.81 -2.97
N ILE A 314 -28.83 -34.78 -3.57
CA ILE A 314 -30.28 -34.76 -3.82
C ILE A 314 -30.71 -35.94 -4.71
N ASN A 315 -29.97 -36.22 -5.77
CA ASN A 315 -30.32 -37.30 -6.69
C ASN A 315 -30.27 -38.67 -5.98
N LYS A 316 -29.30 -38.91 -5.10
CA LYS A 316 -29.25 -40.13 -4.28
C LYS A 316 -30.50 -40.29 -3.39
N GLU A 317 -30.99 -39.20 -2.79
CA GLU A 317 -32.23 -39.22 -1.99
C GLU A 317 -33.46 -39.48 -2.87
N ILE A 318 -33.54 -38.83 -4.05
CA ILE A 318 -34.61 -39.07 -5.02
C ILE A 318 -34.64 -40.52 -5.48
N ASP A 319 -33.48 -41.14 -5.71
CA ASP A 319 -33.37 -42.54 -6.11
C ASP A 319 -33.88 -43.47 -5.02
N LYS A 320 -33.55 -43.20 -3.75
CA LYS A 320 -34.07 -43.94 -2.59
C LYS A 320 -35.60 -43.87 -2.51
N ILE A 321 -36.16 -42.66 -2.57
CA ILE A 321 -37.62 -42.47 -2.57
C ILE A 321 -38.28 -43.16 -3.77
N SER A 322 -37.60 -43.17 -4.93
CA SER A 322 -38.12 -43.84 -6.12
C SER A 322 -38.15 -45.36 -5.94
N GLN A 323 -37.18 -45.96 -5.27
CA GLN A 323 -37.20 -47.38 -4.89
C GLN A 323 -38.34 -47.68 -3.89
N ASP A 324 -38.53 -46.82 -2.88
CA ASP A 324 -39.60 -46.97 -1.89
C ASP A 324 -40.99 -46.88 -2.56
N LEU A 325 -41.17 -45.93 -3.47
CA LEU A 325 -42.40 -45.81 -4.27
C LEU A 325 -42.69 -47.07 -5.09
N VAL A 326 -41.67 -47.69 -5.69
CA VAL A 326 -41.84 -48.96 -6.42
C VAL A 326 -42.30 -50.07 -5.46
N HIS A 327 -41.69 -50.18 -4.28
CA HIS A 327 -42.09 -51.19 -3.30
C HIS A 327 -43.53 -50.99 -2.82
N ILE A 328 -43.88 -49.76 -2.44
CA ILE A 328 -45.20 -49.44 -1.89
C ILE A 328 -46.29 -49.56 -2.96
N THR A 329 -45.97 -49.23 -4.23
CA THR A 329 -46.89 -49.47 -5.35
C THR A 329 -47.16 -50.96 -5.56
N LYS A 330 -46.14 -51.82 -5.44
CA LYS A 330 -46.35 -53.29 -5.46
C LYS A 330 -47.27 -53.74 -4.31
N LYS A 331 -47.06 -53.21 -3.11
CA LYS A 331 -47.91 -53.49 -1.93
C LYS A 331 -49.36 -53.05 -2.16
N LEU A 332 -49.57 -51.88 -2.76
CA LEU A 332 -50.90 -51.39 -3.13
C LEU A 332 -51.61 -52.32 -4.10
N ASN A 333 -50.91 -52.80 -5.13
CA ASN A 333 -51.48 -53.73 -6.11
C ASN A 333 -51.92 -55.04 -5.43
N ILE A 334 -51.09 -55.61 -4.57
CA ILE A 334 -51.43 -56.82 -3.80
C ILE A 334 -52.69 -56.61 -2.96
N TYR A 335 -52.79 -55.49 -2.23
CA TYR A 335 -54.00 -55.18 -1.45
C TYR A 335 -55.23 -54.93 -2.33
N THR A 336 -55.06 -54.33 -3.51
CA THR A 336 -56.17 -54.09 -4.43
C THR A 336 -56.69 -55.40 -5.04
N ASP A 337 -55.79 -56.30 -5.45
CA ASP A 337 -56.14 -57.62 -5.98
C ASP A 337 -56.81 -58.51 -4.90
N SER A 338 -56.30 -58.44 -3.67
CA SER A 338 -56.88 -59.12 -2.51
C SER A 338 -58.27 -58.58 -2.15
N LEU A 339 -58.48 -57.27 -2.27
CA LEU A 339 -59.78 -56.64 -2.04
C LEU A 339 -60.84 -57.11 -3.05
N ASN A 340 -60.44 -57.27 -4.31
CA ASN A 340 -61.32 -57.71 -5.40
C ASN A 340 -61.74 -59.19 -5.29
N SER A 341 -60.95 -60.01 -4.57
CA SER A 341 -61.18 -61.45 -4.41
C SER A 341 -61.94 -61.84 -3.12
N LEU A 342 -62.13 -60.91 -2.18
CA LEU A 342 -62.81 -61.16 -0.91
C LEU A 342 -64.35 -61.19 -1.02
N LYS A 343 -64.98 -62.11 -0.27
CA LYS A 343 -66.45 -62.25 -0.17
C LYS A 343 -67.05 -61.72 1.14
N ASN A 344 -66.24 -61.56 2.19
CA ASN A 344 -66.66 -61.09 3.51
C ASN A 344 -66.55 -59.55 3.65
N ASP A 345 -67.58 -58.90 4.17
CA ASP A 345 -67.67 -57.44 4.27
C ASP A 345 -66.79 -56.84 5.37
N THR A 346 -66.53 -57.57 6.47
CA THR A 346 -65.62 -57.09 7.53
C THR A 346 -64.17 -57.04 7.05
N ASP A 347 -63.74 -58.06 6.31
CA ASP A 347 -62.37 -58.14 5.78
C ASP A 347 -62.14 -57.13 4.65
N LYS A 348 -63.18 -56.86 3.84
CA LYS A 348 -63.16 -55.76 2.86
C LYS A 348 -62.97 -54.41 3.53
N ALA A 349 -63.63 -54.13 4.65
CA ALA A 349 -63.49 -52.85 5.34
C ALA A 349 -62.06 -52.61 5.85
N VAL A 350 -61.42 -53.65 6.40
CA VAL A 350 -60.02 -53.60 6.84
C VAL A 350 -59.07 -53.38 5.67
N LEU A 351 -59.23 -54.11 4.55
CA LEU A 351 -58.40 -53.89 3.37
C LEU A 351 -58.63 -52.53 2.71
N ARG A 352 -59.85 -51.98 2.71
CA ARG A 352 -60.11 -50.61 2.22
C ARG A 352 -59.30 -49.59 2.99
N LYS A 353 -59.23 -49.73 4.32
CA LYS A 353 -58.42 -48.87 5.17
C LYS A 353 -56.93 -49.01 4.85
N ASN A 354 -56.42 -50.23 4.70
CA ASN A 354 -55.02 -50.46 4.31
C ASN A 354 -54.68 -49.88 2.92
N VAL A 355 -55.60 -49.96 1.95
CA VAL A 355 -55.45 -49.35 0.62
C VAL A 355 -55.40 -47.82 0.72
N GLU A 356 -56.27 -47.22 1.53
CA GLU A 356 -56.25 -45.77 1.83
C GLU A 356 -54.92 -45.33 2.46
N ASP A 357 -54.45 -46.09 3.46
CA ASP A 357 -53.20 -45.77 4.18
C ASP A 357 -51.99 -45.87 3.25
N VAL A 358 -51.93 -46.90 2.40
CA VAL A 358 -50.88 -47.04 1.38
C VAL A 358 -50.96 -45.92 0.32
N LYS A 359 -52.17 -45.50 -0.09
CA LYS A 359 -52.32 -44.36 -1.01
C LYS A 359 -51.82 -43.05 -0.39
N LYS A 360 -52.06 -42.83 0.91
CA LYS A 360 -51.52 -41.67 1.65
C LYS A 360 -50.00 -41.71 1.71
N GLU A 361 -49.41 -42.88 1.97
CA GLU A 361 -47.96 -43.08 1.99
C GLU A 361 -47.32 -42.75 0.62
N ILE A 362 -47.92 -43.24 -0.48
CA ILE A 362 -47.48 -42.90 -1.85
C ILE A 362 -47.56 -41.39 -2.09
N LEU A 363 -48.63 -40.72 -1.65
CA LEU A 363 -48.79 -39.29 -1.81
C LEU A 363 -47.71 -38.50 -1.06
N ILE A 364 -47.39 -38.91 0.17
CA ILE A 364 -46.32 -38.30 0.98
C ILE A 364 -44.98 -38.43 0.26
N LEU A 365 -44.61 -39.62 -0.19
CA LEU A 365 -43.35 -39.85 -0.91
C LEU A 365 -43.27 -39.12 -2.25
N LYS A 366 -44.38 -39.02 -2.99
CA LYS A 366 -44.45 -38.20 -4.22
C LYS A 366 -44.22 -36.71 -3.91
N ASN A 367 -44.85 -36.20 -2.85
CA ASN A 367 -44.67 -34.81 -2.43
C ASN A 367 -43.24 -34.54 -1.99
N GLU A 368 -42.62 -35.46 -1.25
CA GLU A 368 -41.22 -35.38 -0.83
C GLU A 368 -40.27 -35.40 -2.04
N LYS A 369 -40.48 -36.32 -2.99
CA LYS A 369 -39.72 -36.35 -4.25
C LYS A 369 -39.85 -35.06 -5.05
N ASN A 370 -41.05 -34.48 -5.15
CA ASN A 370 -41.28 -33.21 -5.85
C ASN A 370 -40.55 -32.06 -5.13
N LYS A 371 -40.58 -32.04 -3.79
CA LYS A 371 -39.86 -31.08 -2.97
C LYS A 371 -38.35 -31.17 -3.19
N LEU A 372 -37.78 -32.38 -3.24
CA LEU A 372 -36.35 -32.58 -3.53
C LEU A 372 -36.00 -32.16 -4.96
N THR A 373 -36.81 -32.54 -5.95
CA THR A 373 -36.62 -32.14 -7.36
C THR A 373 -36.58 -30.62 -7.51
N SER A 374 -37.45 -29.89 -6.77
CA SER A 374 -37.47 -28.42 -6.82
C SER A 374 -36.21 -27.74 -6.26
N LYS A 375 -35.42 -28.46 -5.45
CA LYS A 375 -34.15 -27.98 -4.88
C LYS A 375 -32.95 -28.22 -5.79
N ILE A 376 -33.10 -28.96 -6.89
CA ILE A 376 -32.00 -29.24 -7.83
C ILE A 376 -31.51 -27.92 -8.43
N ILE A 377 -30.20 -27.72 -8.37
CA ILE A 377 -29.54 -26.54 -8.91
C ILE A 377 -29.53 -26.61 -10.43
N LYS A 378 -29.90 -25.49 -11.06
CA LYS A 378 -29.96 -25.33 -12.51
C LYS A 378 -28.60 -25.56 -13.16
N LYS A 379 -28.61 -26.13 -14.36
CA LYS A 379 -27.41 -26.39 -15.18
C LYS A 379 -26.58 -25.13 -15.44
N GLU A 380 -27.21 -23.96 -15.56
CA GLU A 380 -26.53 -22.68 -15.75
C GLU A 380 -25.57 -22.34 -14.60
N ILE A 381 -25.99 -22.58 -13.35
CA ILE A 381 -25.18 -22.33 -12.16
C ILE A 381 -24.00 -23.32 -12.09
N ILE A 382 -24.25 -24.58 -12.46
CA ILE A 382 -23.21 -25.63 -12.53
C ILE A 382 -22.16 -25.28 -13.59
N ASN A 383 -22.61 -24.81 -14.77
CA ASN A 383 -21.70 -24.38 -15.83
C ASN A 383 -20.86 -23.20 -15.35
N LYS A 384 -21.48 -22.17 -14.76
CA LYS A 384 -20.78 -21.02 -14.18
C LYS A 384 -19.72 -21.44 -13.15
N TYR A 385 -20.07 -22.36 -12.24
CA TYR A 385 -19.12 -22.90 -11.26
C TYR A 385 -17.91 -23.57 -11.92
N ASN A 386 -18.15 -24.40 -12.94
CA ASN A 386 -17.08 -25.09 -13.66
C ASN A 386 -16.21 -24.14 -14.48
N ASP A 387 -16.79 -23.12 -15.09
CA ASP A 387 -16.06 -22.13 -15.88
C ASP A 387 -15.15 -21.29 -14.99
N ILE A 388 -15.64 -20.82 -13.84
CA ILE A 388 -14.82 -20.13 -12.83
C ILE A 388 -13.66 -21.04 -12.36
N LYS A 389 -13.92 -22.33 -12.11
CA LYS A 389 -12.89 -23.28 -11.70
C LYS A 389 -11.80 -23.43 -12.77
N LYS A 390 -12.18 -23.59 -14.05
CA LYS A 390 -11.24 -23.68 -15.17
C LYS A 390 -10.41 -22.41 -15.32
N GLU A 391 -11.02 -21.25 -15.09
CA GLU A 391 -10.34 -19.96 -15.15
C GLU A 391 -9.30 -19.84 -14.04
N ILE A 392 -9.64 -20.22 -12.80
CA ILE A 392 -8.69 -20.30 -11.67
C ILE A 392 -7.53 -21.25 -12.02
N ASP A 393 -7.80 -22.43 -12.55
CA ASP A 393 -6.75 -23.39 -12.95
C ASP A 393 -5.85 -22.84 -14.08
N SER A 394 -6.40 -22.03 -14.98
CA SER A 394 -5.66 -21.31 -16.01
C SER A 394 -4.73 -20.26 -15.38
N LEU A 395 -5.26 -19.44 -14.47
CA LEU A 395 -4.52 -18.41 -13.76
C LEU A 395 -3.38 -19.00 -12.90
N ILE A 396 -3.60 -20.12 -12.21
CA ILE A 396 -2.54 -20.81 -11.43
C ILE A 396 -1.39 -21.26 -12.34
N ARG A 397 -1.69 -21.74 -13.55
CA ARG A 397 -0.66 -22.12 -14.52
C ARG A 397 0.08 -20.90 -15.06
N GLN A 398 -0.62 -19.80 -15.29
CA GLN A 398 0.00 -18.54 -15.70
C GLN A 398 0.91 -17.98 -14.60
N GLU A 399 0.44 -17.94 -13.36
CA GLU A 399 1.20 -17.51 -12.17
C GLU A 399 2.54 -18.27 -12.07
N LYS A 400 2.50 -19.60 -12.11
CA LYS A 400 3.71 -20.43 -12.09
C LYS A 400 4.67 -20.20 -13.25
N ARG A 401 4.17 -19.78 -14.43
CA ARG A 401 5.03 -19.42 -15.57
C ARG A 401 5.68 -18.07 -15.33
N ASP A 402 4.89 -17.07 -14.93
CA ASP A 402 5.36 -15.71 -14.69
C ASP A 402 6.36 -15.65 -13.52
N GLU A 403 6.15 -16.44 -12.46
CA GLU A 403 7.11 -16.59 -11.35
C GLU A 403 8.48 -17.08 -11.83
N ARG A 404 8.53 -18.08 -12.72
CA ARG A 404 9.79 -18.57 -13.30
C ARG A 404 10.46 -17.51 -14.15
N VAL A 405 9.69 -16.76 -14.94
CA VAL A 405 10.23 -15.67 -15.78
C VAL A 405 10.81 -14.56 -14.91
N LEU A 406 10.13 -14.18 -13.82
CA LEU A 406 10.67 -13.21 -12.87
C LEU A 406 11.98 -13.69 -12.26
N GLU A 407 12.04 -14.94 -11.79
CA GLU A 407 13.23 -15.47 -11.15
C GLU A 407 14.42 -15.49 -12.12
N GLN A 408 14.21 -15.91 -13.37
CA GLN A 408 15.24 -15.90 -14.42
C GLN A 408 15.77 -14.49 -14.76
N ASN A 409 14.95 -13.44 -14.59
CA ASN A 409 15.31 -12.07 -14.95
C ASN A 409 15.69 -11.19 -13.74
N ARG A 410 15.55 -11.72 -12.52
CA ARG A 410 15.71 -10.96 -11.27
C ARG A 410 17.11 -10.40 -11.10
N GLU A 411 18.14 -11.22 -11.35
CA GLU A 411 19.53 -10.81 -11.22
C GLU A 411 19.89 -9.73 -12.23
N SER A 412 19.52 -9.92 -13.51
CA SER A 412 19.76 -8.94 -14.57
C SER A 412 19.04 -7.62 -14.30
N TYR A 413 17.77 -7.65 -13.86
CA TYR A 413 17.05 -6.45 -13.48
C TYR A 413 17.68 -5.74 -12.28
N THR A 414 18.08 -6.49 -11.26
CA THR A 414 18.73 -5.95 -10.05
C THR A 414 20.08 -5.32 -10.40
N SER A 415 20.84 -5.97 -11.28
CA SER A 415 22.10 -5.44 -11.83
C SER A 415 21.87 -4.10 -12.53
N ILE A 416 20.91 -4.02 -13.46
CA ILE A 416 20.54 -2.77 -14.14
C ILE A 416 20.15 -1.69 -13.14
N LYS A 417 19.27 -2.00 -12.17
CA LYS A 417 18.81 -1.05 -11.15
C LYS A 417 19.99 -0.50 -10.35
N ASN A 418 20.87 -1.37 -9.85
CA ASN A 418 22.00 -0.97 -9.02
C ASN A 418 23.04 -0.17 -9.83
N SER A 419 23.31 -0.56 -11.07
CA SER A 419 24.15 0.20 -12.00
C SER A 419 23.57 1.57 -12.30
N LEU A 420 22.25 1.67 -12.47
CA LEU A 420 21.58 2.95 -12.68
C LEU A 420 21.67 3.83 -11.44
N VAL A 421 21.44 3.29 -10.24
CA VAL A 421 21.65 4.02 -8.97
C VAL A 421 23.07 4.59 -8.89
N LYS A 422 24.08 3.77 -9.22
CA LYS A 422 25.47 4.22 -9.25
C LYS A 422 25.68 5.36 -10.25
N ALA A 423 25.14 5.25 -11.46
CA ALA A 423 25.26 6.26 -12.49
C ALA A 423 24.55 7.59 -12.10
N LEU A 424 23.33 7.50 -11.58
CA LEU A 424 22.52 8.65 -11.13
C LEU A 424 23.16 9.41 -9.97
N THR A 425 23.94 8.73 -9.14
CA THR A 425 24.60 9.34 -7.96
C THR A 425 26.03 9.79 -8.23
N SER A 426 26.56 9.49 -9.42
CA SER A 426 27.90 9.87 -9.85
C SER A 426 27.87 11.18 -10.64
N LYS A 427 28.98 11.93 -10.58
CA LYS A 427 29.19 13.12 -11.42
C LYS A 427 30.17 12.79 -12.53
N LYS A 428 30.04 13.44 -13.69
CA LYS A 428 31.10 13.42 -14.71
C LYS A 428 32.44 13.91 -14.15
N THR A 429 33.52 13.32 -14.63
CA THR A 429 34.89 13.63 -14.20
C THR A 429 35.65 14.30 -15.33
N LEU A 430 36.33 15.41 -15.04
CA LEU A 430 37.20 16.08 -16.02
C LEU A 430 38.30 15.12 -16.46
N ILE A 431 38.49 15.00 -17.77
CA ILE A 431 39.64 14.29 -18.34
C ILE A 431 40.75 15.33 -18.45
N GLU A 432 41.67 15.32 -17.49
CA GLU A 432 42.91 16.10 -17.64
C GLU A 432 43.65 15.56 -18.86
N GLU A 433 44.00 16.44 -19.80
CA GLU A 433 44.91 16.07 -20.88
C GLU A 433 46.24 15.69 -20.21
N ILE A 434 46.55 14.38 -20.21
CA ILE A 434 47.91 13.93 -19.94
C ILE A 434 48.76 14.56 -21.04
N ASN A 435 49.44 15.65 -20.70
CA ASN A 435 50.46 16.25 -21.55
C ASN A 435 51.48 15.15 -21.86
N ALA A 436 51.40 14.61 -23.08
CA ALA A 436 52.37 13.68 -23.65
C ALA A 436 53.53 14.48 -24.26
#